data_AF-A0A3P7NUE2-F1
#
_entry.id   AF-A0A3P7NUE2-F1
#
_cell.length_a   1.000
_cell.length_b   1.000
_cell.length_c   1.000
_cell.angle_alpha   90.00
_cell.angle_beta   90.00
_cell.angle_gamma   90.00
#
_symmetry.space_group_name_H-M   'P 1'
#
loop_
_entity.id
_entity.type
_entity.pdbx_description
1 polymer ?
#
loop_
_entity_poly.entity_id
_entity_poly.type
_entity_poly.pdbx_seq_one_letter_code
_entity_poly.pdbx_strand_id
1 'polypeptide(L)'
;MLVADNDFGSFPNLIKITNAWKPDWLKDGVQVPTRDPSTLHPVFVTPNKLIRCTRDEFYDANIHHVSKKAVISSAFYQLDELDHAWLQTVNEERECLGEEKIQDWMIENIFEIAEEIAYIKSKDETLSNEKKSIEFDENTRCDVCLSVSFVTF
;
A
#
# COMPACT_ATOMS: atom_id res chain seq x y z
N MET A 1 3.27 18.28 -34.44
CA MET A 1 2.92 18.02 -33.03
C MET A 1 1.55 17.37 -33.07
N LEU A 2 1.48 16.05 -32.95
CA LEU A 2 0.22 15.32 -32.96
C LEU A 2 -0.30 15.36 -31.52
N VAL A 3 -1.25 16.25 -31.25
CA VAL A 3 -2.05 16.18 -30.03
C VAL A 3 -2.99 15.01 -30.23
N ALA A 4 -2.87 13.98 -29.41
CA ALA A 4 -3.85 12.91 -29.39
C ALA A 4 -5.11 13.49 -28.73
N ASP A 5 -6.11 13.80 -29.54
CA ASP A 5 -7.42 14.21 -29.06
C ASP A 5 -8.03 13.04 -28.27
N ASN A 6 -8.13 13.21 -26.94
CA ASN A 6 -8.79 12.28 -26.02
C ASN A 6 -10.31 12.52 -26.03
N ASP A 7 -10.90 12.70 -27.21
CA ASP A 7 -12.36 12.77 -27.34
C ASP A 7 -12.91 11.35 -27.19
N PHE A 8 -13.19 10.98 -25.94
CA PHE A 8 -13.89 9.76 -25.62
C PHE A 8 -15.31 9.85 -26.16
N GLY A 9 -15.54 9.22 -27.32
CA GLY A 9 -16.88 9.02 -27.86
C GLY A 9 -17.79 8.37 -26.81
N SER A 10 -19.02 8.86 -26.70
CA SER A 10 -20.05 8.24 -25.87
C SER A 10 -20.52 6.96 -26.56
N PHE A 11 -20.06 5.82 -26.07
CA PHE A 11 -20.49 4.51 -26.56
C PHE A 11 -21.46 3.90 -25.54
N PRO A 12 -22.75 3.68 -25.89
CA PRO A 12 -23.79 3.29 -24.94
C PRO A 12 -23.58 1.90 -24.31
N ASN A 13 -22.65 1.10 -24.84
CA ASN A 13 -22.42 -0.29 -24.43
C ASN A 13 -21.02 -0.54 -23.85
N LEU A 14 -20.28 0.51 -23.48
CA LEU A 14 -18.94 0.37 -22.87
C LEU A 14 -18.95 0.88 -21.44
N ILE A 15 -18.44 0.07 -20.51
CA ILE A 15 -18.21 0.48 -19.13
C ILE A 15 -16.79 1.03 -19.03
N LYS A 16 -16.65 2.25 -18.52
CA LYS A 16 -15.35 2.87 -18.27
C LYS A 16 -14.73 2.26 -17.01
N ILE A 17 -13.77 1.36 -17.19
CA ILE A 17 -12.96 0.85 -16.09
C ILE A 17 -11.92 1.93 -15.75
N THR A 18 -12.12 2.64 -14.65
CA THR A 18 -11.13 3.58 -14.11
C THR A 18 -10.28 2.90 -13.05
N ASN A 19 -8.97 2.87 -13.26
CA ASN A 19 -8.03 2.39 -12.25
C ASN A 19 -7.74 3.53 -11.25
N ALA A 20 -8.31 3.46 -10.05
CA ALA A 20 -8.06 4.42 -8.97
C ALA A 20 -6.61 4.36 -8.45
N TRP A 21 -5.97 3.20 -8.59
CA TRP A 21 -4.58 2.92 -8.18
C TRP A 21 -3.56 3.32 -9.24
N LYS A 22 -3.92 4.21 -10.16
CA LYS A 22 -2.95 4.76 -11.11
C LYS A 22 -2.02 5.69 -10.31
N PRO A 23 -0.73 5.36 -10.14
CA PRO A 23 0.16 6.20 -9.36
C PRO A 23 0.29 7.56 -10.03
N ASP A 24 0.42 8.62 -9.24
CA ASP A 24 0.22 10.01 -9.72
C ASP A 24 1.22 10.40 -10.82
N TRP A 25 2.41 9.80 -10.86
CA TRP A 25 3.38 9.99 -11.94
C TRP A 25 2.89 9.48 -13.32
N LEU A 26 1.90 8.59 -13.36
CA LEU A 26 1.26 8.10 -14.59
C LEU A 26 -0.05 8.87 -14.91
N LYS A 27 -0.53 9.72 -13.99
CA LYS A 27 -1.62 10.68 -14.21
C LYS A 27 -1.07 12.02 -14.73
N ASP A 28 -0.06 12.55 -14.05
CA ASP A 28 0.51 13.89 -14.30
C ASP A 28 1.75 13.84 -15.20
N GLY A 29 2.20 12.63 -15.54
CA GLY A 29 3.44 12.39 -16.25
C GLY A 29 4.66 12.51 -15.33
N VAL A 30 5.73 11.81 -15.68
CA VAL A 30 7.02 12.00 -15.04
C VAL A 30 7.64 13.27 -15.61
N GLN A 31 7.74 14.33 -14.80
CA GLN A 31 8.56 15.48 -15.18
C GLN A 31 10.02 15.08 -15.19
N VAL A 32 10.54 14.75 -16.37
CA VAL A 32 11.97 14.55 -16.58
C VAL A 32 12.61 15.94 -16.65
N PRO A 33 13.57 16.27 -15.78
CA PRO A 33 14.26 17.56 -15.85
C PRO A 33 14.91 17.71 -17.23
N THR A 34 14.43 18.67 -18.02
CA THR A 34 15.00 19.02 -19.34
C THR A 34 16.17 20.01 -19.21
N ARG A 35 16.47 20.46 -17.98
CA ARG A 35 17.60 21.34 -17.70
C ARG A 35 18.88 20.51 -17.62
N ASP A 36 19.93 21.02 -18.26
CA ASP A 36 21.29 20.52 -18.10
C ASP A 36 21.61 20.42 -16.59
N PRO A 37 21.94 19.22 -16.06
CA PRO A 37 22.21 19.02 -14.63
C PRO A 37 23.35 19.93 -14.12
N SER A 38 24.16 20.48 -15.02
CA SER A 38 25.20 21.46 -14.72
C SER A 38 24.68 22.82 -14.24
N THR A 39 23.40 23.13 -14.47
CA THR A 39 22.78 24.45 -14.15
C THR A 39 21.95 24.44 -12.87
N LEU A 40 21.73 23.28 -12.27
CA LEU A 40 21.05 23.13 -10.99
C LEU A 40 22.11 23.16 -9.89
N HIS A 41 22.12 24.21 -9.07
CA HIS A 41 22.89 24.19 -7.82
C HIS A 41 22.33 23.04 -6.97
N PRO A 42 23.12 21.99 -6.65
CA PRO A 42 22.61 20.90 -5.85
C PRO A 42 22.37 21.43 -4.43
N VAL A 43 21.10 21.56 -4.04
CA VAL A 43 20.70 21.69 -2.61
C VAL A 43 20.73 20.31 -1.93
N PHE A 44 21.34 19.31 -2.57
CA PHE A 44 21.69 18.06 -1.93
C PHE A 44 23.04 18.27 -1.25
N VAL A 45 22.99 18.68 0.02
CA VAL A 45 24.15 18.57 0.90
C VAL A 45 24.49 17.09 0.93
N THR A 46 25.54 16.70 0.21
CA THR A 46 26.07 15.34 0.26
C THR A 46 26.41 15.07 1.72
N PRO A 47 25.73 14.13 2.39
CA PRO A 47 25.99 13.89 3.80
C PRO A 47 27.41 13.32 3.93
N ASN A 48 28.23 13.90 4.81
CA ASN A 48 29.61 13.46 5.08
C ASN A 48 29.71 12.02 5.62
N LYS A 49 28.56 11.42 5.97
CA LYS A 49 28.42 10.07 6.48
C LYS A 49 27.26 9.38 5.77
N LEU A 50 27.40 8.09 5.53
CA LEU A 50 26.33 7.26 4.97
C LEU A 50 25.14 7.24 5.93
N ILE A 51 23.95 7.55 5.44
CA ILE A 51 22.75 7.59 6.28
C ILE A 51 22.21 6.17 6.45
N ARG A 52 22.01 5.75 7.71
CA ARG A 52 21.35 4.49 8.07
C ARG A 52 20.09 4.77 8.90
N CYS A 53 19.13 3.84 8.82
CA CYS A 53 17.88 3.91 9.59
C CYS A 53 18.04 3.38 11.02
N THR A 54 18.93 2.42 11.24
CA THR A 54 19.12 1.74 12.54
C THR A 54 20.61 1.50 12.84
N ARG A 55 20.91 1.14 14.11
CA ARG A 55 22.24 0.69 14.55
C ARG A 55 22.26 -0.83 14.63
N ASP A 56 22.51 -1.48 13.51
CA ASP A 56 22.69 -2.92 13.38
C ASP A 56 24.16 -3.33 13.53
N GLU A 57 24.47 -4.62 13.34
CA GLU A 57 25.82 -5.20 13.45
C GLU A 57 26.83 -4.59 12.45
N PHE A 58 26.35 -3.92 11.41
CA PHE A 58 27.17 -3.25 10.39
C PHE A 58 27.30 -1.73 10.61
N TYR A 59 26.83 -1.22 11.75
CA TYR A 59 26.92 0.19 12.08
C TYR A 59 28.33 0.59 12.54
N ASP A 60 28.87 1.63 11.90
CA ASP A 60 30.14 2.27 12.29
C ASP A 60 29.89 3.78 12.47
N ALA A 61 30.12 4.29 13.67
CA ALA A 61 29.91 5.70 14.01
C ALA A 61 30.82 6.68 13.23
N ASN A 62 31.92 6.20 12.67
CA ASN A 62 32.84 7.01 11.86
C ASN A 62 32.32 7.19 10.43
N ILE A 63 31.65 6.18 9.88
CA ILE A 63 31.20 6.13 8.48
C ILE A 63 29.71 6.44 8.37
N HIS A 64 28.91 6.10 9.37
CA HIS A 64 27.46 6.14 9.33
C HIS A 64 26.86 7.22 10.24
N HIS A 65 25.78 7.83 9.78
CA HIS A 65 24.90 8.69 10.56
C HIS A 65 23.52 8.04 10.65
N VAL A 66 23.02 7.84 11.86
CA VAL A 66 21.64 7.37 12.04
C VAL A 66 20.71 8.57 11.84
N SER A 67 19.88 8.51 10.81
CA SER A 67 18.88 9.55 10.59
C SER A 67 17.91 9.59 11.76
N LYS A 68 17.84 10.72 12.46
CA LYS A 68 16.78 10.96 13.46
C LYS A 68 15.38 10.96 12.82
N LYS A 69 15.28 11.15 11.49
CA LYS A 69 14.02 11.00 10.73
C LYS A 69 13.62 9.54 10.50
N ALA A 70 14.49 8.56 10.74
CA ALA A 70 14.07 7.16 10.81
C ALA A 70 13.38 6.83 12.15
N VAL A 71 13.44 7.75 13.12
CA VAL A 71 12.59 7.80 14.31
C VAL A 71 11.40 8.74 14.06
N ILE A 72 10.92 8.80 12.81
CA ILE A 72 9.56 9.27 12.56
C ILE A 72 8.67 8.12 13.01
N SER A 73 7.67 8.48 13.84
CA SER A 73 6.56 7.68 14.35
C SER A 73 6.44 6.31 13.69
N SER A 74 6.30 5.25 14.50
CA SER A 74 5.65 4.03 14.04
C SER A 74 4.53 4.43 13.07
N ALA A 75 4.49 3.81 11.89
CA ALA A 75 3.30 3.92 11.06
C ALA A 75 2.11 3.69 12.02
N PHE A 76 1.17 4.62 12.00
CA PHE A 76 -0.07 4.46 12.73
C PHE A 76 -1.12 4.35 11.65
N TYR A 77 -1.99 3.37 11.80
CA TYR A 77 -3.13 3.19 10.91
C TYR A 77 -3.88 4.53 10.79
N GLN A 78 -4.08 5.00 9.56
CA GLN A 78 -4.81 6.22 9.26
C GLN A 78 -6.17 5.83 8.71
N LEU A 79 -7.24 6.24 9.38
CA LEU A 79 -8.59 5.93 8.95
C LEU A 79 -8.88 6.57 7.59
N ASP A 80 -9.38 5.77 6.64
CA ASP A 80 -9.84 6.26 5.36
C ASP A 80 -11.34 6.65 5.41
N GLU A 81 -11.91 7.08 4.29
CA GLU A 81 -13.32 7.50 4.25
C GLU A 81 -14.29 6.36 4.60
N LEU A 82 -13.94 5.11 4.28
CA LEU A 82 -14.76 3.94 4.58
C LEU A 82 -14.72 3.66 6.09
N ASP A 83 -13.54 3.72 6.70
CA ASP A 83 -13.37 3.54 8.13
C ASP A 83 -14.17 4.57 8.94
N HIS A 84 -14.15 5.83 8.51
CA HIS A 84 -14.95 6.89 9.14
C HIS A 84 -16.46 6.66 8.99
N ALA A 85 -16.92 6.24 7.81
CA ALA A 85 -18.34 5.94 7.58
C ALA A 85 -18.82 4.77 8.47
N TRP A 86 -17.98 3.75 8.62
CA TRP A 86 -18.25 2.63 9.52
C TRP A 86 -18.27 3.08 10.99
N LEU A 87 -17.27 3.83 11.43
CA LEU A 87 -17.17 4.34 12.80
C LEU A 87 -18.36 5.23 13.16
N GLN A 88 -18.81 6.06 12.21
CA GLN A 88 -20.00 6.89 12.38
C GLN A 88 -21.25 6.02 12.62
N THR A 89 -21.49 5.04 11.75
CA THR A 89 -22.68 4.17 11.85
C THR A 89 -22.69 3.41 13.18
N VAL A 90 -21.54 2.87 13.59
CA VAL A 90 -21.40 2.17 14.87
C VAL A 90 -21.62 3.10 16.06
N ASN A 91 -21.11 4.33 16.00
CA ASN A 91 -21.30 5.30 17.08
C ASN A 91 -22.73 5.82 17.17
N GLU A 92 -23.47 5.89 16.06
CA GLU A 92 -24.90 6.20 16.04
C GLU A 92 -25.70 5.09 16.75
N GLU A 93 -25.39 3.81 16.49
CA GLU A 93 -26.00 2.68 17.19
C GLU A 93 -25.69 2.69 18.69
N ARG A 94 -24.42 2.94 19.06
CA ARG A 94 -24.00 3.07 20.45
C ARG A 94 -24.70 4.19 21.19
N GLU A 95 -24.86 5.33 20.54
CA GLU A 95 -25.61 6.46 21.10
C GLU A 95 -27.09 6.08 21.35
N CYS A 96 -27.72 5.33 20.44
CA CYS A 96 -29.07 4.81 20.66
C CYS A 96 -29.17 3.84 21.85
N LEU A 97 -28.09 3.13 22.16
CA LEU A 97 -27.98 2.19 23.28
C LEU A 97 -27.49 2.86 24.58
N GLY A 98 -27.16 4.15 24.55
CA GLY A 98 -26.59 4.88 25.70
C GLY A 98 -25.16 4.47 26.03
N GLU A 99 -24.44 3.89 25.07
CA GLU A 99 -23.03 3.53 25.19
C GLU A 99 -22.10 4.70 24.82
N GLU A 100 -20.85 4.64 25.27
CA GLU A 100 -19.83 5.62 24.91
C GLU A 100 -19.39 5.47 23.44
N LYS A 101 -19.13 6.61 22.79
CA LYS A 101 -18.64 6.64 21.41
C LYS A 101 -17.18 6.22 21.34
N ILE A 102 -16.86 5.38 20.37
CA ILE A 102 -15.49 5.07 20.00
C ILE A 102 -14.86 6.29 19.32
N GLN A 103 -13.66 6.65 19.75
CA GLN A 103 -12.86 7.71 19.16
C GLN A 103 -11.93 7.14 18.09
N ASP A 104 -11.60 7.95 17.09
CA ASP A 104 -10.75 7.59 15.95
C ASP A 104 -9.45 6.91 16.40
N TRP A 105 -8.72 7.54 17.33
CA TRP A 105 -7.45 7.03 17.88
C TRP A 105 -7.55 5.62 18.48
N MET A 106 -8.73 5.23 18.99
CA MET A 106 -8.93 3.90 19.55
C MET A 106 -8.90 2.83 18.45
N ILE A 107 -9.58 3.10 17.33
CA ILE A 107 -9.60 2.19 16.18
C ILE A 107 -8.26 2.19 15.47
N GLU A 108 -7.64 3.35 15.28
CA GLU A 108 -6.29 3.46 14.70
C GLU A 108 -5.28 2.58 15.47
N ASN A 109 -5.29 2.65 16.80
CA ASN A 109 -4.41 1.83 17.65
C ASN A 109 -4.75 0.33 17.58
N ILE A 110 -6.04 -0.03 17.53
CA ILE A 110 -6.45 -1.43 17.42
C ILE A 110 -6.05 -2.02 16.07
N PHE A 111 -6.26 -1.28 14.99
CA PHE A 111 -5.95 -1.72 13.63
C PHE A 111 -4.44 -1.84 13.41
N GLU A 112 -3.65 -0.89 13.92
CA GLU A 112 -2.19 -1.00 13.89
C GLU A 112 -1.69 -2.30 14.53
N ILE A 113 -2.18 -2.62 15.74
CA ILE A 113 -1.81 -3.86 16.44
C ILE A 113 -2.29 -5.10 15.67
N ALA A 114 -3.49 -5.04 15.08
CA ALA A 114 -4.03 -6.13 14.30
C ALA A 114 -3.19 -6.41 13.04
N GLU A 115 -2.72 -5.37 12.36
CA GLU A 115 -1.82 -5.48 11.22
C GLU A 115 -0.46 -6.07 11.62
N GLU A 116 0.12 -5.61 12.73
CA GLU A 116 1.38 -6.16 13.25
C GLU A 116 1.25 -7.66 13.53
N ILE A 117 0.17 -8.08 14.21
CA ILE A 117 -0.12 -9.49 14.49
C ILE A 117 -0.29 -10.29 13.19
N ALA A 118 -1.05 -9.77 12.22
CA ALA A 118 -1.27 -10.43 10.94
C ALA A 118 0.04 -10.58 10.15
N TYR A 119 0.88 -9.55 10.16
CA TYR A 119 2.20 -9.59 9.53
C TYR A 119 3.11 -10.64 10.18
N ILE A 120 3.16 -10.69 11.52
CA ILE A 120 3.97 -11.69 12.24
C ILE A 120 3.48 -13.10 11.91
N LYS A 121 2.16 -13.34 12.00
CA LYS A 121 1.57 -14.67 11.74
C LYS A 121 1.76 -15.12 10.31
N SER A 122 1.53 -14.25 9.32
CA SER A 122 1.73 -14.59 7.91
C SER A 122 3.18 -14.98 7.62
N LYS A 123 4.14 -14.26 8.21
CA LYS A 123 5.57 -14.59 8.07
C LYS A 123 5.91 -15.93 8.71
N ASP A 124 5.37 -16.23 9.90
CA ASP A 124 5.59 -17.50 10.59
C ASP A 124 4.98 -18.67 9.81
N GLU A 125 3.77 -18.51 9.26
CA GLU A 125 3.14 -19.48 8.37
C GLU A 125 3.93 -19.70 7.08
N THR A 126 4.56 -18.66 6.54
CA THR A 126 5.40 -18.77 5.32
C THR A 126 6.68 -19.56 5.60
N LEU A 127 7.25 -19.41 6.80
CA LEU A 127 8.45 -20.15 7.24
C LEU A 127 8.11 -21.59 7.65
N SER A 128 6.94 -21.81 8.25
CA SER A 128 6.46 -23.14 8.64
C SER A 128 5.96 -23.96 7.44
N ASN A 129 5.35 -23.32 6.45
CA ASN A 129 4.92 -23.98 5.21
C ASN A 129 6.04 -23.93 4.16
N GLU A 130 7.14 -24.65 4.41
CA GLU A 130 7.94 -25.17 3.30
C GLU A 130 7.04 -26.06 2.42
N LYS A 131 6.53 -25.46 1.33
CA LYS A 131 5.85 -26.13 0.21
C LYS A 131 4.67 -27.02 0.61
N LYS A 132 3.56 -26.42 1.06
CA LYS A 132 2.28 -27.01 0.65
C LYS A 132 2.17 -26.81 -0.86
N SER A 133 2.52 -27.85 -1.62
CA SER A 133 2.12 -27.97 -3.00
C SER A 133 0.63 -27.66 -3.05
N ILE A 134 0.26 -26.62 -3.81
CA ILE A 134 -1.12 -26.41 -4.19
C ILE A 134 -1.50 -27.68 -4.96
N GLU A 135 -2.21 -28.58 -4.30
CA GLU A 135 -2.76 -29.76 -4.95
C GLU A 135 -3.83 -29.23 -5.90
N PHE A 136 -3.50 -29.21 -7.19
CA PHE A 136 -4.47 -28.93 -8.21
C PHE A 136 -5.47 -30.08 -8.19
N ASP A 137 -6.66 -29.84 -7.63
CA ASP A 137 -7.78 -30.75 -7.80
C ASP A 137 -8.21 -30.67 -9.26
N GLU A 138 -7.83 -31.67 -10.05
CA GLU A 138 -8.19 -31.81 -11.46
C GLU A 138 -9.71 -31.88 -11.68
N ASN A 139 -10.50 -32.09 -10.62
CA ASN A 139 -11.96 -32.06 -10.63
C ASN A 139 -12.56 -30.70 -10.24
N THR A 140 -11.76 -29.71 -9.82
CA THR A 140 -12.24 -28.37 -9.55
C THR A 140 -12.63 -27.68 -10.85
N ARG A 141 -13.93 -27.36 -10.97
CA ARG A 141 -14.49 -26.63 -12.11
C ARG A 141 -14.34 -25.14 -11.86
N CYS A 142 -13.99 -24.38 -12.89
CA CYS A 142 -14.01 -22.92 -12.77
C CYS A 142 -15.45 -22.44 -12.51
N ASP A 143 -15.69 -21.65 -11.46
CA ASP A 143 -17.03 -21.15 -11.13
C ASP A 143 -17.65 -20.25 -12.21
N VAL A 144 -16.83 -19.71 -13.11
CA VAL A 144 -17.27 -18.83 -14.20
C VAL A 144 -17.67 -19.62 -15.45
N CYS A 145 -16.87 -20.62 -15.85
CA CYS A 145 -17.12 -21.36 -17.09
C CYS A 145 -17.51 -22.84 -16.89
N LEU A 146 -17.53 -23.33 -15.65
CA LEU A 146 -17.81 -24.72 -15.25
C LEU A 146 -16.98 -25.78 -15.99
N SER A 147 -15.90 -25.37 -16.65
CA SER A 147 -14.98 -26.29 -17.30
C SER A 147 -14.02 -26.86 -16.26
N VAL A 148 -13.86 -28.18 -16.27
CA VAL A 148 -12.66 -28.83 -15.72
C VAL A 148 -11.48 -28.40 -16.58
N SER A 149 -10.38 -28.02 -15.93
CA SER A 149 -9.14 -27.60 -16.59
C SER A 149 -8.55 -28.78 -17.39
N PHE A 150 -9.01 -28.99 -18.61
CA PHE A 150 -8.33 -29.86 -19.57
C PHE A 150 -7.20 -29.06 -20.21
N VAL A 151 -6.03 -29.05 -19.56
CA VAL A 151 -4.77 -28.84 -20.29
C VAL A 151 -4.37 -30.20 -20.82
N THR A 152 -4.76 -30.50 -22.07
CA THR A 152 -4.12 -31.57 -22.83
C THR A 152 -2.86 -30.99 -23.47
N PHE A 153 -1.75 -31.74 -23.31
CA PHE A 153 -0.39 -31.40 -23.73
C PHE A 153 -0.26 -30.95 -25.19
#